data_AF-A0AAV5N1M3-F1
#
_entry.id   AF-A0AAV5N1M3-F1
#
_cell.length_a   1.000
_cell.length_b   1.000
_cell.length_c   1.000
_cell.angle_alpha   90.00
_cell.angle_beta   90.00
_cell.angle_gamma   90.00
#
_symmetry.space_group_name_H-M   'P 1'
#
loop_
_entity.id
_entity.type
_entity.pdbx_description
1 polymer ?
#
loop_
_entity_poly.entity_id
_entity_poly.type
_entity_poly.pdbx_seq_one_letter_code
_entity_poly.pdbx_strand_id
1 'polypeptide(L)'
;MYKFLIIFFILSGAVSAQDKLEDFNHSPKWADSAGRINPDTGLLKYFQNEKFVCQNESEFTPKETPAAAKAFSDFIQYASKGDQIEGFWGDAKHRQQREDLLVAAVKAGSWKATYVNSVWAIKYPSAETPADVAATRLRELVAKGIPIAAYKYATYLYGRDDMAMYYLLAEAVKRGSPEAMSLVGRTIVIRAQELHPLGKRLLECAIEQGDANAYNHLGVLADMEGRRLDAYRLWEKGVNAGCEECIVKMSNLAQVRQGYGVNVPMMELMPELTAIKAFYENNFFYELTELSDFRRSLPDGMAFHMKDAELLDLLRLEKRFRQQP
;
A
#
# COMPACT_ATOMS: atom_id res chain seq x y z
N MET A 1 -22.88 73.39 18.14
CA MET A 1 -21.53 72.83 18.41
C MET A 1 -21.61 71.31 18.28
N TYR A 2 -21.27 70.75 17.12
CA TYR A 2 -21.05 69.31 16.96
C TYR A 2 -19.66 69.14 16.36
N LYS A 3 -18.74 68.58 17.16
CA LYS A 3 -17.37 68.27 16.74
C LYS A 3 -17.41 66.97 15.94
N PHE A 4 -16.99 67.03 14.68
CA PHE A 4 -16.65 65.85 13.89
C PHE A 4 -15.36 65.24 14.45
N LEU A 5 -15.45 64.01 14.96
CA LEU A 5 -14.31 63.18 15.31
C LEU A 5 -13.95 62.36 14.05
N ILE A 6 -12.86 62.71 13.38
CA ILE A 6 -12.29 61.88 12.30
C ILE A 6 -11.47 60.78 12.97
N ILE A 7 -12.00 59.56 12.99
CA ILE A 7 -11.27 58.37 13.41
C ILE A 7 -10.44 57.89 12.22
N PHE A 8 -9.12 58.01 12.34
CA PHE A 8 -8.16 57.37 11.44
C PHE A 8 -8.22 55.85 11.66
N PHE A 9 -8.75 55.10 10.71
CA PHE A 9 -8.50 53.66 10.62
C PHE A 9 -7.06 53.46 10.17
N ILE A 10 -6.20 53.05 11.09
CA ILE A 10 -4.91 52.47 10.74
C ILE A 10 -5.21 51.08 10.18
N LEU A 11 -5.27 50.98 8.84
CA LEU A 11 -5.15 49.72 8.14
C LEU A 11 -3.73 49.18 8.42
N SER A 12 -3.60 48.37 9.45
CA SER A 12 -2.46 47.49 9.62
C SER A 12 -2.45 46.53 8.42
N GLY A 13 -1.66 46.87 7.41
CA GLY A 13 -1.31 45.95 6.34
C GLY A 13 -0.61 44.75 6.97
N ALA A 14 -1.37 43.67 7.17
CA ALA A 14 -0.79 42.35 7.32
C ALA A 14 -0.06 42.06 6.01
N VAL A 15 1.26 42.24 6.04
CA VAL A 15 2.15 41.69 5.02
C VAL A 15 1.79 40.21 4.94
N SER A 16 1.16 39.78 3.85
CA SER A 16 0.86 38.38 3.62
C SER A 16 2.20 37.65 3.63
N ALA A 17 2.48 36.90 4.69
CA ALA A 17 3.60 35.98 4.68
C ALA A 17 3.39 35.06 3.47
N GLN A 18 4.32 35.09 2.53
CA GLN A 18 4.25 34.25 1.36
C GLN A 18 4.47 32.82 1.82
N ASP A 19 3.39 32.04 1.96
CA ASP A 19 3.43 30.65 2.45
C ASP A 19 4.55 29.89 1.72
N LYS A 20 5.45 29.25 2.47
CA LYS A 20 6.47 28.31 2.00
C LYS A 20 5.97 26.88 2.18
N LEU A 21 6.60 25.93 1.50
CA LEU A 21 6.19 24.52 1.58
C LEU A 21 6.25 24.00 3.02
N GLU A 22 7.31 24.35 3.75
CA GLU A 22 7.55 23.88 5.11
C GLU A 22 6.47 24.32 6.10
N ASP A 23 5.81 25.46 5.83
CA ASP A 23 4.73 25.98 6.67
C ASP A 23 3.54 24.99 6.74
N PHE A 24 3.37 24.13 5.73
CA PHE A 24 2.31 23.12 5.67
C PHE A 24 2.58 21.86 6.49
N ASN A 25 3.71 21.80 7.21
CA ASN A 25 4.00 20.73 8.15
C ASN A 25 3.59 21.02 9.61
N HIS A 26 2.92 22.15 9.83
CA HIS A 26 2.55 22.64 11.16
C HIS A 26 1.03 22.92 11.27
N SER A 27 0.22 22.27 10.44
CA SER A 27 -1.24 22.42 10.51
C SER A 27 -1.79 21.79 11.79
N PRO A 28 -2.95 22.25 12.30
CA PRO A 28 -3.63 21.55 13.38
C PRO A 28 -3.88 20.09 13.00
N LYS A 29 -3.64 19.18 13.96
CA LYS A 29 -4.05 17.78 13.82
C LYS A 29 -5.57 17.75 13.67
N TRP A 30 -6.07 16.97 12.72
CA TRP A 30 -7.52 16.83 12.51
C TRP A 30 -8.02 15.43 12.90
N ALA A 31 -7.18 14.65 13.59
CA ALA A 31 -7.51 13.33 14.10
C ALA A 31 -8.70 13.33 15.08
N ASP A 32 -9.19 14.50 15.49
CA ASP A 32 -10.29 14.69 16.44
C ASP A 32 -11.69 14.45 15.84
N SER A 33 -11.87 14.56 14.51
CA SER A 33 -13.17 14.31 13.86
C SER A 33 -13.44 12.83 13.57
N ALA A 34 -12.40 11.98 13.58
CA ALA A 34 -12.53 10.52 13.57
C ALA A 34 -12.71 9.93 14.98
N GLY A 35 -13.29 10.72 15.89
CA GLY A 35 -13.50 10.41 17.29
C GLY A 35 -13.96 8.96 17.49
N ARG A 36 -13.16 8.21 18.27
CA ARG A 36 -13.48 6.88 18.80
C ARG A 36 -14.20 5.98 17.78
N ILE A 37 -13.58 5.68 16.64
CA ILE A 37 -13.91 4.40 15.99
C ILE A 37 -13.68 3.35 17.08
N ASN A 38 -14.72 2.56 17.38
CA ASN A 38 -14.68 1.60 18.48
C ASN A 38 -13.32 0.90 18.52
N PRO A 39 -12.64 0.85 19.69
CA PRO A 39 -11.34 0.22 19.78
C PRO A 39 -11.46 -1.20 19.26
N ASP A 40 -10.71 -1.50 18.20
CA ASP A 40 -10.71 -2.80 17.57
C ASP A 40 -10.11 -3.80 18.57
N THR A 41 -10.97 -4.59 19.22
CA THR A 41 -10.61 -5.39 20.38
C THR A 41 -9.59 -6.46 20.04
N GLY A 42 -9.65 -7.01 18.83
CA GLY A 42 -8.65 -7.94 18.31
C GLY A 42 -7.31 -7.25 18.10
N LEU A 43 -7.29 -6.07 17.47
CA LEU A 43 -6.07 -5.28 17.29
C LEU A 43 -5.41 -4.97 18.63
N LEU A 44 -6.16 -4.41 19.59
CA LEU A 44 -5.59 -4.03 20.89
C LEU A 44 -5.06 -5.25 21.65
N LYS A 45 -5.77 -6.38 21.62
CA LYS A 45 -5.36 -7.61 22.30
C LYS A 45 -3.95 -8.06 21.89
N TYR A 46 -3.61 -7.98 20.60
CA TYR A 46 -2.33 -8.48 20.10
C TYR A 46 -1.24 -7.42 19.97
N PHE A 47 -1.60 -6.13 19.86
CA PHE A 47 -0.62 -5.08 19.54
C PHE A 47 -0.44 -4.00 20.62
N GLN A 48 -1.34 -3.88 21.61
CA GLN A 48 -1.26 -2.79 22.60
C GLN A 48 0.03 -2.79 23.42
N ASN A 49 0.54 -3.98 23.76
CA ASN A 49 1.74 -4.16 24.58
C ASN A 49 2.90 -4.81 23.80
N GLU A 50 2.81 -4.86 22.47
CA GLU A 50 3.78 -5.54 21.63
C GLU A 50 5.10 -4.77 21.58
N LYS A 51 6.21 -5.47 21.88
CA LYS A 51 7.57 -4.93 21.74
C LYS A 51 8.09 -5.25 20.35
N PHE A 52 7.56 -4.54 19.37
CA PHE A 52 7.94 -4.74 17.97
C PHE A 52 9.43 -4.51 17.73
N VAL A 53 10.04 -5.46 17.01
CA VAL A 53 11.38 -5.38 16.44
C VAL A 53 11.25 -5.65 14.95
N CYS A 54 11.80 -4.77 14.12
CA CYS A 54 11.81 -4.99 12.67
C CYS A 54 12.66 -6.23 12.35
N GLN A 55 12.05 -7.20 11.67
CA GLN A 55 12.68 -8.44 11.22
C GLN A 55 12.44 -8.60 9.73
N ASN A 56 13.38 -9.21 9.03
CA ASN A 56 13.25 -9.44 7.60
C ASN A 56 12.54 -10.78 7.34
N GLU A 57 11.52 -10.78 6.49
CA GLU A 57 10.75 -11.99 6.14
C GLU A 57 11.64 -13.14 5.66
N SER A 58 12.71 -12.83 4.94
CA SER A 58 13.61 -13.84 4.38
C SER A 58 14.28 -14.72 5.45
N GLU A 59 14.40 -14.23 6.68
CA GLU A 59 14.94 -15.00 7.82
C GLU A 59 13.99 -16.13 8.28
N PHE A 60 12.70 -16.03 7.93
CA PHE A 60 11.64 -16.96 8.33
C PHE A 60 11.09 -17.78 7.17
N THR A 61 11.75 -17.73 6.01
CA THR A 61 11.38 -18.52 4.83
C THR A 61 12.38 -19.65 4.57
N PRO A 62 11.92 -20.85 4.16
CA PRO A 62 12.81 -21.94 3.78
C PRO A 62 13.66 -21.56 2.57
N LYS A 63 14.93 -21.95 2.62
CA LYS A 63 15.80 -21.91 1.43
C LYS A 63 15.33 -22.97 0.44
N GLU A 64 15.08 -22.54 -0.80
CA GLU A 64 14.75 -23.42 -1.90
C GLU A 64 15.97 -24.25 -2.33
N THR A 65 15.74 -25.50 -2.73
CA THR A 65 16.80 -26.27 -3.41
C THR A 65 17.07 -25.66 -4.79
N PRO A 66 18.26 -25.84 -5.40
CA PRO A 66 18.53 -25.33 -6.74
C PRO A 66 17.51 -25.77 -7.79
N ALA A 67 17.01 -27.02 -7.69
CA ALA A 67 15.99 -27.54 -8.59
C ALA A 67 14.63 -26.86 -8.39
N ALA A 68 14.20 -26.71 -7.14
CA ALA A 68 12.95 -26.02 -6.81
C ALA A 68 12.97 -24.54 -7.21
N ALA A 69 14.07 -23.84 -6.91
CA ALA A 69 14.29 -22.45 -7.29
C ALA A 69 14.27 -22.27 -8.81
N LYS A 70 14.93 -23.17 -9.56
CA LYS A 70 14.93 -23.12 -11.03
C LYS A 70 13.53 -23.35 -11.60
N ALA A 71 12.82 -24.36 -11.13
CA ALA A 71 11.47 -24.66 -11.61
C ALA A 71 10.50 -23.51 -11.31
N PHE A 72 10.59 -22.90 -10.13
CA PHE A 72 9.79 -21.72 -9.81
C PHE A 72 10.17 -20.51 -10.67
N SER A 73 11.47 -20.27 -10.91
CA SER A 73 11.94 -19.20 -11.79
C SER A 73 11.42 -19.35 -13.23
N ASP A 74 11.33 -20.57 -13.75
CA ASP A 74 10.78 -20.82 -15.09
C ASP A 74 9.30 -20.42 -15.18
N PHE A 75 8.53 -20.70 -14.13
CA PHE A 75 7.15 -20.23 -14.02
C PHE A 75 7.07 -18.69 -13.97
N ILE A 76 7.86 -18.03 -13.12
CA ILE A 76 7.91 -16.56 -13.02
C ILE A 76 8.23 -15.94 -14.39
N GLN A 77 9.29 -16.40 -15.05
CA GLN A 77 9.72 -15.84 -16.33
C GLN A 77 8.65 -15.99 -17.42
N TYR A 78 7.95 -17.12 -17.45
CA TYR A 78 6.88 -17.34 -18.41
C TYR A 78 5.67 -16.45 -18.13
N ALA A 79 5.28 -16.33 -16.86
CA ALA A 79 4.20 -15.47 -16.41
C ALA A 79 4.47 -13.99 -16.71
N SER A 80 5.63 -13.46 -16.32
CA SER A 80 5.98 -12.04 -16.50
C SER A 80 6.13 -11.64 -17.97
N LYS A 81 6.57 -12.55 -18.84
CA LYS A 81 6.53 -12.31 -20.31
C LYS A 81 5.11 -12.19 -20.81
N GLY A 82 4.22 -13.01 -20.26
CA GLY A 82 2.82 -13.04 -20.63
C GLY A 82 2.01 -11.82 -20.22
N ASP A 83 2.36 -11.17 -19.11
CA ASP A 83 1.77 -9.89 -18.68
C ASP A 83 1.90 -8.77 -19.73
N GLN A 84 2.77 -8.93 -20.72
CA GLN A 84 2.99 -7.96 -21.79
C GLN A 84 2.29 -8.35 -23.11
N ILE A 85 1.59 -9.49 -23.13
CA ILE A 85 0.95 -10.05 -24.32
C ILE A 85 -0.56 -9.97 -24.15
N GLU A 86 -1.23 -9.24 -25.04
CA GLU A 86 -2.69 -9.14 -25.05
C GLU A 86 -3.34 -10.52 -25.18
N GLY A 87 -4.36 -10.79 -24.35
CA GLY A 87 -5.08 -12.07 -24.36
C GLY A 87 -4.33 -13.27 -23.76
N PHE A 88 -3.07 -13.12 -23.34
CA PHE A 88 -2.26 -14.21 -22.77
C PHE A 88 -2.94 -14.94 -21.61
N TRP A 89 -3.63 -14.18 -20.77
CA TRP A 89 -4.32 -14.70 -19.60
C TRP A 89 -5.54 -15.56 -19.93
N GLY A 90 -6.24 -15.21 -21.02
CA GLY A 90 -7.43 -15.92 -21.49
C GLY A 90 -7.15 -17.07 -22.46
N ASP A 91 -5.98 -17.09 -23.11
CA ASP A 91 -5.62 -18.14 -24.06
C ASP A 91 -5.41 -19.51 -23.38
N ALA A 92 -6.04 -20.54 -23.93
CA ALA A 92 -6.06 -21.88 -23.36
C ALA A 92 -4.67 -22.55 -23.38
N LYS A 93 -3.86 -22.33 -24.42
CA LYS A 93 -2.52 -22.89 -24.53
C LYS A 93 -1.58 -22.25 -23.52
N HIS A 94 -1.63 -20.92 -23.41
CA HIS A 94 -0.85 -20.19 -22.42
C HIS A 94 -1.25 -20.54 -21.00
N ARG A 95 -2.56 -20.70 -20.74
CA ARG A 95 -3.08 -21.20 -19.47
C ARG A 95 -2.51 -22.56 -19.10
N GLN A 96 -2.62 -23.55 -19.99
CA GLN A 96 -2.10 -24.90 -19.74
C GLN A 96 -0.60 -24.86 -19.41
N GLN A 97 0.19 -24.13 -20.20
CA GLN A 97 1.62 -24.02 -19.97
C GLN A 97 1.96 -23.38 -18.61
N ARG A 98 1.21 -22.36 -18.15
CA ARG A 98 1.40 -21.75 -16.82
C ARG A 98 1.10 -22.76 -15.71
N GLU A 99 -0.01 -23.47 -15.83
CA GLU A 99 -0.44 -24.48 -14.86
C GLU A 99 0.57 -25.64 -14.79
N ASP A 100 1.07 -26.11 -15.93
CA ASP A 100 2.11 -27.16 -15.99
C ASP A 100 3.42 -26.73 -15.32
N LEU A 101 3.88 -25.51 -15.58
CA LEU A 101 5.09 -24.96 -14.95
C LEU A 101 4.91 -24.82 -13.43
N LEU A 102 3.75 -24.35 -12.99
CA LEU A 102 3.45 -24.21 -11.56
C LEU A 102 3.40 -25.59 -10.87
N VAL A 103 2.75 -26.58 -11.48
CA VAL A 103 2.72 -27.96 -10.98
C VAL A 103 4.12 -28.58 -10.93
N ALA A 104 4.96 -28.34 -11.95
CA ALA A 104 6.34 -28.78 -11.96
C ALA A 104 7.15 -28.17 -10.81
N ALA A 105 6.99 -26.87 -10.54
CA ALA A 105 7.64 -26.19 -9.43
C ALA A 105 7.18 -26.72 -8.05
N VAL A 106 5.88 -27.02 -7.89
CA VAL A 106 5.36 -27.68 -6.68
C VAL A 106 5.99 -29.07 -6.51
N LYS A 107 6.05 -29.88 -7.58
CA LYS A 107 6.68 -31.22 -7.55
C LYS A 107 8.18 -31.16 -7.23
N ALA A 108 8.86 -30.10 -7.67
CA ALA A 108 10.26 -29.86 -7.35
C ALA A 108 10.48 -29.45 -5.87
N GLY A 109 9.39 -29.22 -5.11
CA GLY A 109 9.43 -28.90 -3.69
C GLY A 109 9.37 -27.41 -3.37
N SER A 110 9.00 -26.55 -4.32
CA SER A 110 8.97 -25.11 -4.07
C SER A 110 7.82 -24.71 -3.14
N TRP A 111 8.17 -24.10 -2.02
CA TRP A 111 7.18 -23.54 -1.10
C TRP A 111 6.51 -22.32 -1.71
N LYS A 112 7.25 -21.53 -2.51
CA LYS A 112 6.70 -20.37 -3.24
C LYS A 112 5.67 -20.81 -4.29
N ALA A 113 5.98 -21.85 -5.05
CA ALA A 113 5.03 -22.44 -5.99
C ALA A 113 3.79 -22.99 -5.28
N THR A 114 3.98 -23.66 -4.14
CA THR A 114 2.87 -24.17 -3.31
C THR A 114 1.99 -23.02 -2.82
N TYR A 115 2.59 -21.92 -2.38
CA TYR A 115 1.89 -20.71 -1.97
C TYR A 115 1.06 -20.14 -3.12
N VAL A 116 1.70 -19.87 -4.27
CA VAL A 116 1.02 -19.29 -5.44
C VAL A 116 -0.13 -20.18 -5.91
N ASN A 117 0.11 -21.49 -6.01
CA ASN A 117 -0.93 -22.45 -6.40
C ASN A 117 -2.11 -22.46 -5.43
N SER A 118 -1.84 -22.35 -4.13
CA SER A 118 -2.88 -22.32 -3.10
C SER A 118 -3.71 -21.04 -3.19
N VAL A 119 -3.07 -19.86 -3.25
CA VAL A 119 -3.76 -18.57 -3.37
C VAL A 119 -4.58 -18.48 -4.65
N TRP A 120 -4.01 -18.97 -5.75
CA TRP A 120 -4.71 -19.03 -7.03
C TRP A 120 -5.95 -19.92 -6.95
N ALA A 121 -5.80 -21.17 -6.52
CA ALA A 121 -6.88 -22.17 -6.54
C ALA A 121 -8.00 -21.87 -5.52
N ILE A 122 -7.73 -21.10 -4.47
CA ILE A 122 -8.78 -20.59 -3.57
C ILE A 122 -9.71 -19.62 -4.33
N LYS A 123 -9.17 -18.78 -5.21
CA LYS A 123 -9.94 -17.82 -6.01
C LYS A 123 -10.50 -18.42 -7.30
N TYR A 124 -9.73 -19.31 -7.93
CA TYR A 124 -10.00 -19.93 -9.22
C TYR A 124 -9.70 -21.44 -9.17
N PRO A 125 -10.59 -22.24 -8.56
CA PRO A 125 -10.36 -23.67 -8.39
C PRO A 125 -10.34 -24.43 -9.72
N SER A 126 -9.59 -25.54 -9.76
CA SER A 126 -9.61 -26.49 -10.88
C SER A 126 -9.95 -27.90 -10.39
N ALA A 127 -10.15 -28.84 -11.31
CA ALA A 127 -10.36 -30.25 -10.95
C ALA A 127 -9.12 -30.84 -10.27
N GLU A 128 -7.92 -30.41 -10.68
CA GLU A 128 -6.62 -30.86 -10.17
C GLU A 128 -6.28 -30.23 -8.83
N THR A 129 -6.72 -28.99 -8.58
CA THR A 129 -6.52 -28.30 -7.30
C THR A 129 -7.83 -27.63 -6.85
N PRO A 130 -8.71 -28.39 -6.18
CA PRO A 130 -9.92 -27.84 -5.55
C PRO A 130 -9.59 -26.84 -4.43
N ALA A 131 -10.55 -25.96 -4.10
CA ALA A 131 -10.33 -24.87 -3.15
C ALA A 131 -10.05 -25.34 -1.71
N ASP A 132 -10.63 -26.47 -1.27
CA ASP A 132 -10.40 -27.06 0.06
C ASP A 132 -8.99 -27.68 0.19
N VAL A 133 -8.51 -28.32 -0.87
CA VAL A 133 -7.12 -28.79 -0.99
C VAL A 133 -6.16 -27.60 -0.96
N ALA A 134 -6.45 -26.55 -1.72
CA ALA A 134 -5.67 -25.32 -1.74
C ALA A 134 -5.62 -24.63 -0.37
N ALA A 135 -6.76 -24.52 0.32
CA ALA A 135 -6.83 -23.96 1.67
C ALA A 135 -6.04 -24.80 2.68
N THR A 136 -6.04 -26.12 2.53
CA THR A 136 -5.25 -27.02 3.38
C THR A 136 -3.75 -26.81 3.18
N ARG A 137 -3.29 -26.75 1.92
CA ARG A 137 -1.89 -26.43 1.60
C ARG A 137 -1.46 -25.06 2.12
N LEU A 138 -2.31 -24.05 2.01
CA LEU A 138 -2.02 -22.72 2.57
C LEU A 138 -1.84 -22.80 4.09
N ARG A 139 -2.73 -23.50 4.81
CA ARG A 139 -2.59 -23.71 6.26
C ARG A 139 -1.33 -24.50 6.63
N GLU A 140 -0.89 -25.45 5.82
CA GLU A 140 0.38 -26.15 6.06
C GLU A 140 1.59 -25.19 5.96
N LEU A 141 1.55 -24.21 5.06
CA LEU A 141 2.56 -23.16 5.00
C LEU A 141 2.50 -22.25 6.23
N VAL A 142 1.29 -21.92 6.72
CA VAL A 142 1.13 -21.21 8.00
C VAL A 142 1.74 -22.00 9.16
N ALA A 143 1.48 -23.31 9.23
CA ALA A 143 2.03 -24.18 10.28
C ALA A 143 3.57 -24.32 10.19
N LYS A 144 4.13 -24.25 8.99
CA LYS A 144 5.59 -24.14 8.76
C LYS A 144 6.14 -22.77 9.10
N GLY A 145 5.28 -21.79 9.38
CA GLY A 145 5.69 -20.49 9.82
C GLY A 145 6.04 -19.50 8.72
N ILE A 146 5.54 -19.74 7.50
CA ILE A 146 5.76 -18.85 6.35
C ILE A 146 4.97 -17.55 6.54
N PRO A 147 5.63 -16.37 6.63
CA PRO A 147 4.95 -15.15 7.06
C PRO A 147 3.89 -14.66 6.07
N ILE A 148 4.21 -14.54 4.77
CA ILE A 148 3.22 -14.21 3.72
C ILE A 148 2.03 -15.19 3.65
N ALA A 149 2.21 -16.46 4.02
CA ALA A 149 1.12 -17.43 4.08
C ALA A 149 0.18 -17.14 5.26
N ALA A 150 0.74 -16.82 6.43
CA ALA A 150 -0.03 -16.43 7.61
C ALA A 150 -0.81 -15.14 7.35
N TYR A 151 -0.16 -14.14 6.75
CA TYR A 151 -0.80 -12.91 6.28
C TYR A 151 -1.98 -13.21 5.34
N LYS A 152 -1.73 -13.93 4.23
CA LYS A 152 -2.77 -14.19 3.23
C LYS A 152 -3.91 -15.04 3.79
N TYR A 153 -3.62 -16.02 4.65
CA TYR A 153 -4.69 -16.78 5.31
C TYR A 153 -5.50 -15.90 6.26
N ALA A 154 -4.85 -14.98 6.98
CA ALA A 154 -5.53 -14.01 7.84
C ALA A 154 -6.50 -13.12 7.05
N THR A 155 -6.12 -12.63 5.86
CA THR A 155 -7.02 -11.77 5.06
C THR A 155 -8.29 -12.50 4.62
N TYR A 156 -8.26 -13.84 4.47
CA TYR A 156 -9.46 -14.62 4.23
C TYR A 156 -10.37 -14.75 5.46
N LEU A 157 -9.90 -14.47 6.67
CA LEU A 157 -10.69 -14.53 7.89
C LEU A 157 -11.42 -13.22 8.21
N TYR A 158 -11.14 -12.13 7.48
CA TYR A 158 -11.76 -10.82 7.71
C TYR A 158 -13.29 -10.91 7.74
N GLY A 159 -13.91 -10.45 8.84
CA GLY A 159 -15.36 -10.47 9.04
C GLY A 159 -15.96 -11.88 9.28
N ARG A 160 -15.13 -12.92 9.27
CA ARG A 160 -15.50 -14.32 9.57
C ARG A 160 -15.00 -14.76 10.93
N ASP A 161 -13.74 -14.46 11.24
CA ASP A 161 -13.09 -14.74 12.52
C ASP A 161 -11.98 -13.71 12.76
N ASP A 162 -12.37 -12.54 13.25
CA ASP A 162 -11.44 -11.42 13.46
C ASP A 162 -10.36 -11.76 14.51
N MET A 163 -10.67 -12.61 15.49
CA MET A 163 -9.73 -13.00 16.52
C MET A 163 -8.62 -13.89 15.98
N ALA A 164 -8.97 -14.87 15.13
CA ALA A 164 -7.98 -15.69 14.44
C ALA A 164 -7.22 -14.88 13.38
N MET A 165 -7.89 -13.95 12.69
CA MET A 165 -7.23 -13.01 11.79
C MET A 165 -6.12 -12.24 12.50
N TYR A 166 -6.43 -11.55 13.61
CA TYR A 166 -5.43 -10.74 14.31
C TYR A 166 -4.32 -11.58 14.95
N TYR A 167 -4.63 -12.79 15.41
CA TYR A 167 -3.60 -13.74 15.85
C TYR A 167 -2.59 -14.03 14.73
N LEU A 168 -3.08 -14.38 13.54
CA LEU A 168 -2.24 -14.70 12.39
C LEU A 168 -1.47 -13.48 11.87
N LEU A 169 -2.08 -12.30 11.88
CA LEU A 169 -1.39 -11.06 11.54
C LEU A 169 -0.27 -10.75 12.54
N ALA A 170 -0.49 -10.96 13.83
CA ALA A 170 0.56 -10.78 14.84
C ALA A 170 1.72 -11.78 14.63
N GLU A 171 1.41 -13.04 14.33
CA GLU A 171 2.45 -14.04 14.02
C GLU A 171 3.19 -13.73 12.71
N ALA A 172 2.51 -13.21 11.69
CA ALA A 172 3.14 -12.77 10.45
C ALA A 172 4.05 -11.55 10.66
N VAL A 173 3.60 -10.56 11.44
CA VAL A 173 4.39 -9.36 11.82
C VAL A 173 5.64 -9.76 12.59
N LYS A 174 5.53 -10.65 13.59
CA LYS A 174 6.68 -11.15 14.37
C LYS A 174 7.74 -11.82 13.51
N ARG A 175 7.37 -12.33 12.34
CA ARG A 175 8.25 -13.04 11.40
C ARG A 175 8.58 -12.21 10.16
N GLY A 176 8.33 -10.91 10.20
CA GLY A 176 8.81 -10.02 9.17
C GLY A 176 7.92 -9.80 7.96
N SER A 177 6.69 -10.36 7.87
CA SER A 177 5.84 -10.15 6.68
C SER A 177 5.56 -8.65 6.46
N PRO A 178 6.05 -8.06 5.36
CA PRO A 178 5.84 -6.63 5.11
C PRO A 178 4.37 -6.31 4.82
N GLU A 179 3.64 -7.22 4.19
CA GLU A 179 2.21 -7.04 3.90
C GLU A 179 1.37 -7.03 5.20
N ALA A 180 1.68 -7.92 6.15
CA ALA A 180 1.04 -7.93 7.47
C ALA A 180 1.36 -6.63 8.23
N MET A 181 2.61 -6.17 8.18
CA MET A 181 3.01 -4.91 8.81
C MET A 181 2.27 -3.71 8.19
N SER A 182 2.13 -3.69 6.86
CA SER A 182 1.35 -2.67 6.16
C SER A 182 -0.12 -2.68 6.56
N LEU A 183 -0.75 -3.85 6.58
CA LEU A 183 -2.16 -4.00 6.93
C LEU A 183 -2.44 -3.63 8.39
N VAL A 184 -1.60 -4.10 9.33
CA VAL A 184 -1.73 -3.76 10.76
C VAL A 184 -1.42 -2.29 10.99
N GLY A 185 -0.35 -1.77 10.37
CA GLY A 185 0.03 -0.36 10.45
C GLY A 185 -1.08 0.57 9.95
N ARG A 186 -1.69 0.26 8.80
CA ARG A 186 -2.89 0.95 8.29
C ARG A 186 -4.02 0.97 9.30
N THR A 187 -4.34 -0.21 9.85
CA THR A 187 -5.45 -0.37 10.78
C THR A 187 -5.22 0.45 12.05
N ILE A 188 -3.99 0.46 12.57
CA ILE A 188 -3.58 1.31 13.69
C ILE A 188 -3.76 2.79 13.36
N VAL A 189 -3.25 3.25 12.22
CA VAL A 189 -3.34 4.66 11.80
C VAL A 189 -4.79 5.15 11.85
N ILE A 190 -5.73 4.31 11.40
CA ILE A 190 -7.15 4.68 11.30
C ILE A 190 -7.90 4.48 12.63
N ARG A 191 -7.61 3.42 13.39
CA ARG A 191 -8.49 2.94 14.47
C ARG A 191 -7.91 3.02 15.88
N ALA A 192 -6.60 3.25 16.05
CA ALA A 192 -5.94 3.20 17.35
C ALA A 192 -4.86 4.28 17.44
N GLN A 193 -5.27 5.52 17.73
CA GLN A 193 -4.37 6.69 17.81
C GLN A 193 -3.26 6.50 18.84
N GLU A 194 -3.57 5.87 19.97
CA GLU A 194 -2.63 5.52 21.02
C GLU A 194 -1.51 4.57 20.55
N LEU A 195 -1.74 3.84 19.45
CA LEU A 195 -0.76 2.92 18.86
C LEU A 195 -0.04 3.51 17.65
N HIS A 196 -0.26 4.78 17.27
CA HIS A 196 0.41 5.41 16.12
C HIS A 196 1.94 5.24 16.12
N PRO A 197 2.68 5.34 17.24
CA PRO A 197 4.11 5.06 17.25
C PRO A 197 4.48 3.63 16.84
N LEU A 198 3.65 2.64 17.19
CA LEU A 198 3.82 1.26 16.73
C LEU A 198 3.47 1.14 15.24
N GLY A 199 2.31 1.68 14.84
CA GLY A 199 1.87 1.68 13.44
C GLY A 199 2.92 2.27 12.51
N LYS A 200 3.53 3.40 12.89
CA LYS A 200 4.63 4.02 12.15
C LYS A 200 5.82 3.08 11.98
N ARG A 201 6.30 2.43 13.06
CA ARG A 201 7.45 1.50 12.99
C ARG A 201 7.17 0.28 12.11
N LEU A 202 5.94 -0.25 12.15
CA LEU A 202 5.52 -1.35 11.28
C LEU A 202 5.61 -0.92 9.81
N LEU A 203 5.05 0.24 9.47
CA LEU A 203 5.05 0.76 8.11
C LEU A 203 6.46 1.08 7.60
N GLU A 204 7.33 1.65 8.45
CA GLU A 204 8.73 1.90 8.10
C GLU A 204 9.47 0.58 7.80
N CYS A 205 9.30 -0.45 8.63
CA CYS A 205 9.88 -1.78 8.39
C CYS A 205 9.33 -2.45 7.12
N ALA A 206 8.05 -2.27 6.81
CA ALA A 206 7.45 -2.78 5.57
C ALA A 206 8.06 -2.12 4.32
N ILE A 207 8.31 -0.80 4.37
CA ILE A 207 9.00 -0.05 3.30
C ILE A 207 10.43 -0.54 3.10
N GLU A 208 11.17 -0.81 4.17
CA GLU A 208 12.54 -1.35 4.08
C GLU A 208 12.59 -2.71 3.37
N GLN A 209 11.49 -3.46 3.38
CA GLN A 209 11.31 -4.72 2.66
C GLN A 209 10.57 -4.55 1.31
N GLY A 210 10.30 -3.30 0.93
CA GLY A 210 9.79 -2.87 -0.35
C GLY A 210 8.26 -2.93 -0.52
N ASP A 211 7.49 -3.09 0.54
CA ASP A 211 6.03 -2.93 0.42
C ASP A 211 5.66 -1.45 0.23
N ALA A 212 5.30 -1.13 -1.02
CA ALA A 212 4.96 0.22 -1.43
C ALA A 212 3.70 0.77 -0.77
N ASN A 213 2.74 -0.09 -0.38
CA ASN A 213 1.48 0.35 0.20
C ASN A 213 1.68 1.03 1.56
N ALA A 214 2.75 0.69 2.28
CA ALA A 214 3.10 1.35 3.53
C ALA A 214 3.39 2.86 3.37
N TYR A 215 3.84 3.33 2.19
CA TYR A 215 3.98 4.76 1.92
C TYR A 215 2.64 5.50 1.98
N ASN A 216 1.56 4.91 1.46
CA ASN A 216 0.23 5.50 1.56
C ASN A 216 -0.16 5.72 3.02
N HIS A 217 0.03 4.70 3.84
CA HIS A 217 -0.39 4.71 5.24
C HIS A 217 0.48 5.64 6.10
N LEU A 218 1.78 5.74 5.83
CA LEU A 218 2.61 6.78 6.45
C LEU A 218 2.19 8.18 6.01
N GLY A 219 1.80 8.36 4.74
CA GLY A 219 1.31 9.65 4.25
C GLY A 219 -0.02 10.04 4.91
N VAL A 220 -0.94 9.09 5.11
CA VAL A 220 -2.16 9.30 5.89
C VAL A 220 -1.85 9.69 7.33
N LEU A 221 -0.93 8.98 7.99
CA LEU A 221 -0.50 9.33 9.35
C LEU A 221 0.09 10.74 9.41
N ALA A 222 0.95 11.11 8.46
CA ALA A 222 1.52 12.45 8.37
C ALA A 222 0.43 13.53 8.20
N ASP A 223 -0.55 13.32 7.32
CA ASP A 223 -1.68 14.25 7.13
C ASP A 223 -2.51 14.41 8.41
N MET A 224 -2.82 13.31 9.11
CA MET A 224 -3.54 13.34 10.38
C MET A 224 -2.77 14.12 11.47
N GLU A 225 -1.44 14.02 11.45
CA GLU A 225 -0.53 14.74 12.35
C GLU A 225 -0.29 16.20 11.93
N GLY A 226 -0.96 16.70 10.88
CA GLY A 226 -0.81 18.07 10.40
C GLY A 226 0.42 18.32 9.54
N ARG A 227 1.08 17.24 9.10
CA ARG A 227 2.28 17.24 8.25
C ARG A 227 1.94 17.01 6.78
N ARG A 228 1.28 17.99 6.17
CA ARG A 228 0.68 17.83 4.83
C ARG A 228 1.72 17.76 3.72
N LEU A 229 2.81 18.52 3.81
CA LEU A 229 3.92 18.42 2.85
C LEU A 229 4.56 17.03 2.92
N ASP A 230 4.83 16.53 4.14
CA ASP A 230 5.41 15.21 4.33
C ASP A 230 4.51 14.10 3.76
N ALA A 231 3.19 14.22 3.91
CA ALA A 231 2.23 13.29 3.33
C ALA A 231 2.38 13.17 1.80
N TYR A 232 2.43 14.30 1.09
CA TYR A 232 2.63 14.31 -0.36
C TYR A 232 4.00 13.74 -0.77
N ARG A 233 5.06 14.02 -0.02
CA ARG A 233 6.39 13.42 -0.27
C ARG A 233 6.41 11.90 -0.07
N LEU A 234 5.66 11.39 0.91
CA LEU A 234 5.50 9.96 1.11
C LEU A 234 4.69 9.32 -0.03
N TRP A 235 3.61 9.94 -0.47
CA TRP A 235 2.82 9.45 -1.61
C TRP A 235 3.60 9.47 -2.92
N GLU A 236 4.42 10.49 -3.19
CA GLU A 236 5.33 10.51 -4.34
C GLU A 236 6.31 9.32 -4.32
N LYS A 237 6.93 9.03 -3.17
CA LYS A 237 7.77 7.84 -3.02
C LYS A 237 6.98 6.55 -3.25
N GLY A 238 5.77 6.47 -2.73
CA GLY A 238 4.88 5.34 -2.91
C GLY A 238 4.51 5.11 -4.38
N VAL A 239 4.16 6.15 -5.14
CA VAL A 239 3.89 6.06 -6.58
C VAL A 239 5.08 5.41 -7.30
N ASN A 240 6.29 5.88 -7.01
CA ASN A 240 7.51 5.35 -7.62
C ASN A 240 7.87 3.93 -7.15
N ALA A 241 7.29 3.45 -6.05
CA ALA A 241 7.46 2.09 -5.54
C ALA A 241 6.34 1.13 -5.94
N GLY A 242 5.24 1.60 -6.55
CA GLY A 242 4.12 0.77 -6.99
C GLY A 242 2.88 0.78 -6.10
N CYS A 243 2.71 1.83 -5.30
CA CYS A 243 1.53 2.04 -4.49
C CYS A 243 0.38 2.65 -5.32
N GLU A 244 -0.63 1.85 -5.66
CA GLU A 244 -1.80 2.32 -6.41
C GLU A 244 -2.60 3.38 -5.64
N GLU A 245 -2.83 3.17 -4.34
CA GLU A 245 -3.52 4.16 -3.49
C GLU A 245 -2.80 5.51 -3.48
N CYS A 246 -1.46 5.51 -3.59
CA CYS A 246 -0.66 6.73 -3.65
C CYS A 246 -0.90 7.49 -4.97
N ILE A 247 -1.14 6.80 -6.08
CA ILE A 247 -1.50 7.43 -7.37
C ILE A 247 -2.79 8.24 -7.21
N VAL A 248 -3.80 7.67 -6.54
CA VAL A 248 -5.07 8.36 -6.25
C VAL A 248 -4.86 9.59 -5.37
N LYS A 249 -3.96 9.52 -4.38
CA LYS A 249 -3.61 10.71 -3.58
C LYS A 249 -2.92 11.78 -4.43
N MET A 250 -2.02 11.35 -5.31
CA MET A 250 -1.23 12.24 -6.14
C MET A 250 -2.00 12.89 -7.29
N SER A 251 -3.11 12.29 -7.73
CA SER A 251 -3.96 12.88 -8.77
C SER A 251 -4.58 14.22 -8.35
N ASN A 252 -4.59 14.55 -7.05
CA ASN A 252 -5.04 15.85 -6.56
C ASN A 252 -4.23 17.04 -7.10
N LEU A 253 -2.98 16.85 -7.54
CA LEU A 253 -2.20 17.88 -8.23
C LEU A 253 -2.88 18.39 -9.51
N ALA A 254 -3.78 17.59 -10.11
CA ALA A 254 -4.59 18.04 -11.23
C ALA A 254 -5.38 19.31 -10.92
N GLN A 255 -5.79 19.54 -9.66
CA GLN A 255 -6.62 20.70 -9.26
C GLN A 255 -5.94 22.05 -9.50
N VAL A 256 -4.62 22.08 -9.62
CA VAL A 256 -3.83 23.30 -9.86
C VAL A 256 -3.17 23.33 -11.23
N ARG A 257 -3.43 22.33 -12.07
CA ARG A 257 -2.94 22.29 -13.45
C ARG A 257 -3.86 23.06 -14.38
N GLN A 258 -3.27 23.62 -15.43
CA GLN A 258 -4.04 24.27 -16.49
C GLN A 258 -5.03 23.29 -17.12
N GLY A 259 -6.26 23.75 -17.34
CA GLY A 259 -7.33 22.93 -17.92
C GLY A 259 -8.15 22.13 -16.90
N TYR A 260 -7.83 22.23 -15.60
CA TYR A 260 -8.66 21.64 -14.57
C TYR A 260 -10.08 22.23 -14.56
N GLY A 261 -11.05 21.33 -14.50
CA GLY A 261 -12.46 21.63 -14.27
C GLY A 261 -13.11 20.43 -13.58
N VAL A 262 -14.22 20.65 -12.87
CA VAL A 262 -14.89 19.60 -12.08
C VAL A 262 -15.34 18.38 -12.90
N ASN A 263 -15.48 18.55 -14.22
CA ASN A 263 -15.87 17.49 -15.15
C ASN A 263 -14.69 16.85 -15.89
N VAL A 264 -13.46 17.32 -15.64
CA VAL A 264 -12.24 16.77 -16.25
C VAL A 264 -11.69 15.69 -15.31
N PRO A 265 -11.60 14.42 -15.72
CA PRO A 265 -10.98 13.39 -14.92
C PRO A 265 -9.55 13.77 -14.54
N MET A 266 -9.21 13.71 -13.25
CA MET A 266 -7.90 14.16 -12.76
C MET A 266 -6.72 13.51 -13.50
N MET A 267 -6.84 12.23 -13.86
CA MET A 267 -5.78 11.48 -14.55
C MET A 267 -5.49 11.99 -15.97
N GLU A 268 -6.43 12.66 -16.64
CA GLU A 268 -6.18 13.27 -17.96
C GLU A 268 -5.13 14.39 -17.88
N LEU A 269 -5.06 15.08 -16.74
CA LEU A 269 -4.08 16.13 -16.49
C LEU A 269 -2.78 15.58 -15.87
N MET A 270 -2.66 14.26 -15.71
CA MET A 270 -1.53 13.58 -15.04
C MET A 270 -1.00 12.43 -15.92
N PRO A 271 -0.47 12.70 -17.13
CA PRO A 271 0.00 11.66 -18.04
C PRO A 271 1.11 10.79 -17.43
N GLU A 272 1.95 11.35 -16.55
CA GLU A 272 3.01 10.62 -15.86
C GLU A 272 2.44 9.56 -14.91
N LEU A 273 1.42 9.92 -14.14
CA LEU A 273 0.71 8.98 -13.25
C LEU A 273 -0.07 7.93 -14.04
N THR A 274 -0.64 8.31 -15.19
CA THR A 274 -1.35 7.37 -16.07
C THR A 274 -0.40 6.31 -16.63
N ALA A 275 0.79 6.70 -17.08
CA ALA A 275 1.80 5.76 -17.57
C ALA A 275 2.27 4.80 -16.46
N ILE A 276 2.50 5.31 -15.25
CA ILE A 276 2.89 4.49 -14.09
C ILE A 276 1.78 3.53 -13.67
N LYS A 277 0.52 4.00 -13.63
CA LYS A 277 -0.64 3.15 -13.33
C LYS A 277 -0.73 2.00 -14.34
N ALA A 278 -0.66 2.30 -15.64
CA ALA A 278 -0.70 1.29 -16.70
C ALA A 278 0.46 0.28 -16.60
N PHE A 279 1.65 0.72 -16.16
CA PHE A 279 2.76 -0.20 -15.93
C PHE A 279 2.44 -1.22 -14.83
N TYR A 280 1.90 -0.77 -13.70
CA TYR A 280 1.59 -1.63 -12.56
C TYR A 280 0.34 -2.49 -12.76
N GLU A 281 -0.67 -2.02 -13.51
CA GLU A 281 -1.85 -2.83 -13.89
C GLU A 281 -1.47 -4.06 -14.73
N ASN A 282 -0.32 -4.03 -15.41
CA ASN A 282 0.24 -5.18 -16.11
C ASN A 282 1.13 -6.05 -15.19
N ASN A 283 0.65 -6.33 -13.97
CA ASN A 283 1.33 -7.19 -12.99
C ASN A 283 0.34 -8.09 -12.22
N PHE A 284 -0.43 -8.88 -12.96
CA PHE A 284 -1.55 -9.66 -12.42
C PHE A 284 -1.16 -10.61 -11.27
N PHE A 285 -0.02 -11.30 -11.38
CA PHE A 285 0.39 -12.23 -10.33
C PHE A 285 0.81 -11.53 -9.05
N TYR A 286 1.44 -10.35 -9.12
CA TYR A 286 1.76 -9.61 -7.91
C TYR A 286 0.49 -9.16 -7.20
N GLU A 287 -0.51 -8.65 -7.91
CA GLU A 287 -1.79 -8.26 -7.30
C GLU A 287 -2.51 -9.45 -6.66
N LEU A 288 -2.45 -10.62 -7.28
CA LEU A 288 -3.10 -11.81 -6.73
C LEU A 288 -2.35 -12.38 -5.51
N THR A 289 -1.02 -12.43 -5.58
CA THR A 289 -0.20 -13.21 -4.65
C THR A 289 0.54 -12.35 -3.64
N GLU A 290 0.85 -11.09 -3.96
CA GLU A 290 1.71 -10.18 -3.19
C GLU A 290 3.15 -10.70 -3.00
N LEU A 291 3.50 -11.83 -3.62
CA LEU A 291 4.83 -12.41 -3.50
C LEU A 291 5.84 -11.54 -4.25
N SER A 292 6.89 -11.11 -3.54
CA SER A 292 7.91 -10.18 -4.03
C SER A 292 8.64 -10.64 -5.29
N ASP A 293 8.69 -11.95 -5.56
CA ASP A 293 9.21 -12.52 -6.81
C ASP A 293 8.49 -12.01 -8.08
N PHE A 294 7.24 -11.55 -7.98
CA PHE A 294 6.49 -10.93 -9.07
C PHE A 294 6.55 -9.40 -9.08
N ARG A 295 7.20 -8.78 -8.09
CA ARG A 295 7.30 -7.32 -8.04
C ARG A 295 8.15 -6.83 -9.21
N ARG A 296 7.68 -5.77 -9.87
CA ARG A 296 8.38 -5.09 -10.96
C ARG A 296 8.78 -3.69 -10.50
N SER A 297 10.02 -3.31 -10.75
CA SER A 297 10.47 -1.93 -10.58
C SER A 297 10.12 -1.13 -11.84
N LEU A 298 9.83 0.16 -11.66
CA LEU A 298 9.65 1.07 -12.79
C LEU A 298 10.92 1.10 -13.67
N PRO A 299 10.77 1.14 -15.01
CA PRO A 299 11.89 1.37 -15.91
C PRO A 299 12.54 2.74 -15.67
N ASP A 300 13.83 2.85 -16.00
CA ASP A 300 14.53 4.13 -16.00
C ASP A 300 13.77 5.18 -16.84
N GLY A 301 13.58 6.38 -16.27
CA GLY A 301 12.85 7.48 -16.90
C GLY A 301 11.32 7.43 -16.71
N MET A 302 10.76 6.36 -16.14
CA MET A 302 9.35 6.28 -15.75
C MET A 302 9.20 6.56 -14.24
N ALA A 303 9.56 7.76 -13.81
CA ALA A 303 9.40 8.20 -12.42
C ALA A 303 8.48 9.42 -12.35
N PHE A 304 7.65 9.47 -11.32
CA PHE A 304 6.83 10.62 -11.02
C PHE A 304 7.58 11.54 -10.06
N HIS A 305 7.70 12.81 -10.44
CA HIS A 305 8.25 13.85 -9.58
C HIS A 305 7.25 15.01 -9.45
N MET A 306 6.97 15.40 -8.21
CA MET A 306 6.15 16.57 -7.93
C MET A 306 6.96 17.86 -8.11
N LYS A 307 6.42 18.82 -8.85
CA LYS A 307 6.98 20.17 -8.89
C LYS A 307 6.59 20.92 -7.63
N ASP A 308 7.57 21.50 -6.94
CA ASP A 308 7.38 22.27 -5.71
C ASP A 308 6.37 23.42 -5.86
N ALA A 309 6.35 24.08 -7.02
CA ALA A 309 5.38 25.15 -7.30
C ALA A 309 3.94 24.61 -7.38
N GLU A 310 3.71 23.50 -8.10
CA GLU A 310 2.37 22.88 -8.18
C GLU A 310 1.93 22.40 -6.80
N LEU A 311 2.83 21.76 -6.04
CA LEU A 311 2.54 21.30 -4.69
C LEU A 311 2.18 22.47 -3.76
N LEU A 312 2.93 23.57 -3.80
CA LEU A 312 2.66 24.75 -2.99
C LEU A 312 1.29 25.35 -3.28
N ASP A 313 0.91 25.43 -4.56
CA ASP A 313 -0.39 25.95 -4.96
C ASP A 313 -1.53 25.02 -4.53
N LEU A 314 -1.33 23.69 -4.62
CA LEU A 314 -2.31 22.71 -4.13
C LEU A 314 -2.50 22.83 -2.61
N LEU A 315 -1.40 22.92 -1.86
CA LEU A 315 -1.45 23.06 -0.40
C LEU A 315 -2.16 24.36 0.03
N ARG A 316 -1.93 25.47 -0.68
CA ARG A 316 -2.68 26.73 -0.47
C ARG A 316 -4.16 26.58 -0.79
N LEU A 317 -4.51 25.86 -1.85
CA LEU A 317 -5.89 25.56 -2.21
C LEU A 317 -6.58 24.75 -1.11
N GLU A 318 -5.97 23.67 -0.64
CA GLU A 318 -6.50 22.83 0.44
C GLU A 318 -6.65 23.58 1.76
N LYS A 319 -5.67 24.42 2.15
CA LYS A 319 -5.73 25.27 3.35
C LYS A 319 -6.96 26.19 3.32
N ARG A 320 -7.29 26.78 2.15
CA ARG A 320 -8.49 27.62 2.00
C ARG A 320 -9.78 26.82 2.17
N PHE A 321 -9.86 25.60 1.63
CA PHE A 321 -11.04 24.75 1.79
C PHE A 321 -11.24 24.28 3.23
N ARG A 322 -10.16 23.93 3.95
CA ARG A 322 -10.22 23.52 5.37
C ARG A 322 -10.61 24.66 6.32
N GLN A 323 -10.53 25.92 5.88
CA GLN A 323 -10.88 27.11 6.66
C GLN A 323 -12.30 27.62 6.39
N GLN A 324 -13.06 26.99 5.47
CA GLN A 324 -14.47 27.32 5.24
C GLN A 324 -15.34 26.55 6.25
N PRO A 325 -16.21 27.23 7.02
CA PRO A 325 -17.02 26.64 8.08
C PRO A 325 -18.09 25.66 7.58
#